data_AF-A0A392V6N2-F1
#
_entry.id   AF-A0A392V6N2-F1
#
_cell.length_a   1.000
_cell.length_b   1.000
_cell.length_c   1.000
_cell.angle_alpha   90.00
_cell.angle_beta   90.00
_cell.angle_gamma   90.00
#
_symmetry.space_group_name_H-M   'P 1'
#
loop_
_entity.id
_entity.type
_entity.pdbx_description
1 polymer ?
#
loop_
_entity_poly.entity_id
_entity_poly.type
_entity_poly.pdbx_seq_one_letter_code
_entity_poly.pdbx_strand_id
1 'polypeptide(L)' 'MARCMVKHRNLPKSLWGEVVSTAVFVLNRCPTRKLKDKVPDE' A
#
# COMPACT_ATOMS: atom_id res chain seq x y z
N MET A 1 0.65 -6.70 -1.03
CA MET A 1 1.14 -5.53 -1.80
C MET A 1 2.66 -5.52 -1.92
N ALA A 2 3.42 -5.46 -0.81
CA ALA A 2 4.90 -5.46 -0.84
C ALA A 2 5.53 -6.61 -1.65
N ARG A 3 5.14 -7.88 -1.40
CA ARG A 3 5.65 -9.04 -2.16
C ARG A 3 5.39 -8.95 -3.66
N CYS A 4 4.21 -8.45 -4.05
CA CYS A 4 3.86 -8.24 -5.45
C CYS A 4 4.71 -7.13 -6.07
N MET A 5 4.97 -6.03 -5.36
CA MET A 5 5.83 -4.95 -5.84
C MET A 5 7.26 -5.44 -6.11
N VAL A 6 7.84 -6.25 -5.22
CA VAL A 6 9.18 -6.83 -5.43
C VAL A 6 9.20 -7.73 -6.67
N LYS A 7 8.24 -8.65 -6.79
CA LYS A 7 8.19 -9.61 -7.89
C LYS A 7 7.84 -8.97 -9.23
N HIS A 8 6.92 -8.01 -9.24
CA HIS A 8 6.40 -7.39 -10.46
C HIS A 8 7.32 -6.30 -11.00
N ARG A 9 7.99 -5.54 -10.13
CA ARG A 9 8.97 -4.52 -10.53
C ARG A 9 10.42 -5.00 -10.49
N ASN A 10 10.62 -6.31 -10.29
CA ASN A 10 11.94 -6.95 -10.17
C ASN A 10 12.89 -6.20 -9.24
N LEU A 11 12.37 -5.74 -8.09
CA LEU A 11 13.15 -4.93 -7.17
C LEU A 11 14.18 -5.81 -6.43
N PRO A 12 15.41 -5.32 -6.21
CA PRO A 12 16.40 -6.04 -5.45
C PRO A 12 15.92 -6.25 -4.00
N LYS A 13 16.27 -7.40 -3.42
CA LYS A 13 15.90 -7.77 -2.04
C LYS A 13 16.46 -6.80 -0.98
N SER A 14 17.48 -6.01 -1.32
CA SER A 14 18.01 -4.96 -0.45
C SER A 14 16.98 -3.86 -0.16
N LEU A 15 16.06 -3.59 -1.09
CA LEU A 15 15.02 -2.57 -0.95
C LEU A 15 13.77 -3.06 -0.21
N TRP A 16 13.84 -4.22 0.47
CA TRP A 16 12.66 -4.82 1.09
C TRP A 16 12.02 -3.93 2.16
N GLY A 17 12.83 -3.23 2.97
CA GLY A 17 12.34 -2.28 3.97
C GLY A 17 11.55 -1.13 3.35
N GLU A 18 12.06 -0.57 2.24
CA GLU A 18 11.43 0.56 1.54
C GLU A 18 10.15 0.14 0.81
N VAL A 19 10.13 -1.07 0.24
CA VAL A 19 8.93 -1.65 -0.37
C VAL A 19 7.85 -1.92 0.68
N VAL A 20 8.22 -2.38 1.88
CA VAL A 20 7.25 -2.55 2.98
C VAL A 20 6.71 -1.20 3.45
N SER A 21 7.58 -0.20 3.65
CA SER A 21 7.16 1.15 4.05
C SER A 21 6.21 1.77 3.03
N THR A 22 6.53 1.67 1.73
CA THR A 22 5.68 2.16 0.64
C THR A 22 4.34 1.43 0.61
N ALA A 23 4.34 0.10 0.76
CA ALA A 23 3.11 -0.68 0.78
C ALA A 23 2.20 -0.30 1.96
N VAL A 24 2.77 -0.08 3.15
CA VAL A 24 2.03 0.38 4.34
C VAL A 24 1.49 1.78 4.12
N PHE A 25 2.30 2.69 3.57
CA PHE A 25 1.87 4.06 3.24
C PHE A 25 0.68 4.07 2.29
N VAL A 26 0.75 3.29 1.20
CA VAL A 26 -0.35 3.17 0.23
C VAL A 26 -1.60 2.58 0.86
N LEU A 27 -1.48 1.55 1.70
CA LEU A 27 -2.61 0.93 2.39
C LEU A 27 -3.27 1.87 3.41
N ASN A 28 -2.48 2.66 4.12
CA ASN A 28 -2.99 3.63 5.09
C ASN A 28 -3.70 4.80 4.42
N ARG A 29 -3.26 5.19 3.21
CA ARG A 29 -3.84 6.30 2.47
C ARG A 29 -5.03 5.89 1.60
N CYS A 30 -5.00 4.69 1.06
CA CYS A 30 -6.07 4.12 0.27
C CYS A 30 -6.67 2.94 1.03
N PRO A 31 -7.63 3.19 1.95
CA PRO A 31 -8.30 2.11 2.64
C PRO A 31 -8.96 1.20 1.60
N THR A 32 -8.44 -0.03 1.47
CA THR A 32 -8.97 -1.03 0.52
C THR A 32 -10.29 -1.62 0.98
N ARG A 33 -10.72 -1.32 2.22
CA ARG A 33 -12.13 -1.43 2.60
C ARG A 33 -12.84 -0.18 2.07
N LYS A 34 -13.91 -0.39 1.28
CA LYS A 34 -14.92 0.67 1.05
C LYS A 34 -15.19 1.30 2.42
N LEU A 35 -14.94 2.60 2.56
CA LEU A 35 -15.52 3.41 3.64
C LEU A 35 -17.03 3.33 3.43
N LYS A 36 -17.68 2.27 3.95
CA LYS A 36 -19.12 2.30 4.22
C LYS A 36 -19.29 3.46 5.20
N ASP A 37 -19.97 4.51 4.75
CA ASP A 37 -20.51 5.58 5.62
C ASP A 37 -19.56 6.64 6.19
N LYS A 38 -18.63 7.19 5.41
CA LYS A 38 -18.09 8.53 5.73
C LYS A 38 -17.89 9.40 4.49
N VAL A 39 -18.99 9.75 3.85
CA VAL A 39 -19.15 11.12 3.32
C VAL A 39 -19.66 11.96 4.50
N PRO A 40 -18.94 12.99 4.97
CA PRO A 40 -19.57 14.03 5.77
C PRO A 40 -20.54 14.75 4.84
N ASP A 41 -21.83 14.71 5.16
CA ASP A 41 -22.81 15.64 4.60
C ASP A 41 -22.39 17.06 5.00
N GLU A 42 -22.40 17.98 4.04
CA GLU A 42 -22.04 19.40 4.20
C GLU A 42 -23.01 20.16 5.11
#